data_AF-X0YQ72-F1
#
_entry.id   AF-X0YQ72-F1
#
_cell.length_a   1.000
_cell.length_b   1.000
_cell.length_c   1.000
_cell.angle_alpha   90.00
_cell.angle_beta   90.00
_cell.angle_gamma   90.00
#
_symmetry.space_group_name_H-M   'P 1'
#
loop_
_entity.id
_entity.type
_entity.pdbx_description
1 polymer ?
#
loop_
_entity_poly.entity_id
_entity_poly.type
_entity_poly.pdbx_seq_one_letter_code
_entity_poly.pdbx_strand_id
1 'polypeptide(L)'
;LKPVGPWKGRALCVAAAVLWSTSGLLIKSLTQKAGWSGWQVAGMRSLIAGLTLLALGRPKSLLPSRRQWVIAMVTWPLLLTYVLAQTYTTTANAIFLQYTSLLWIFALSPVFLRERPTREDLLAVPALLCGMGLILSSRLALGYSRFGDLM
;
A
#
# COMPACT_ATOMS: atom_id res chain seq x y z
N LEU A 1 16.98 12.42 -16.91
CA LEU A 1 15.51 12.31 -17.03
C LEU A 1 15.03 13.59 -17.70
N LYS A 2 14.36 13.55 -18.87
CA LYS A 2 13.79 14.78 -19.46
C LYS A 2 12.71 15.31 -18.51
N PRO A 3 12.64 16.63 -18.22
CA PRO A 3 11.64 17.18 -17.33
C PRO A 3 10.25 16.89 -17.92
N VAL A 4 9.47 16.08 -17.20
CA VAL A 4 8.05 15.89 -17.48
C VAL A 4 7.34 17.20 -17.16
N GLY A 5 6.59 17.74 -18.14
CA GLY A 5 5.83 18.97 -17.92
C GLY A 5 4.90 18.82 -16.70
N PRO A 6 4.63 19.91 -15.94
CA PRO A 6 3.96 19.85 -14.64
C PRO A 6 2.60 19.13 -14.66
N TRP A 7 1.86 19.21 -15.78
CA TRP A 7 0.59 18.50 -15.96
C TRP A 7 0.74 16.99 -16.13
N LYS A 8 1.82 16.51 -16.79
CA LYS A 8 2.05 15.08 -16.98
C LYS A 8 2.34 14.39 -15.64
N GLY A 9 3.12 15.03 -14.78
CA GLY A 9 3.39 14.52 -13.42
C GLY A 9 2.11 14.41 -12.59
N ARG A 10 1.29 15.47 -12.57
CA ARG A 10 0.00 15.47 -11.86
C ARG A 10 -0.95 14.39 -12.39
N ALA A 11 -1.07 14.24 -13.70
CA ALA A 11 -1.90 13.22 -14.32
C ALA A 11 -1.46 11.80 -13.93
N LEU A 12 -0.15 11.53 -13.89
CA LEU A 12 0.39 10.26 -13.43
C LEU A 12 0.08 9.99 -11.94
N CYS A 13 0.16 11.01 -11.08
CA CYS A 13 -0.23 10.87 -9.67
C CYS A 13 -1.73 10.53 -9.52
N VAL A 14 -2.61 11.17 -10.29
CA VAL A 14 -4.04 10.86 -10.28
C VAL A 14 -4.29 9.43 -10.78
N ALA A 15 -3.65 9.03 -11.88
CA ALA A 15 -3.75 7.66 -12.39
C ALA A 15 -3.27 6.62 -11.36
N ALA A 16 -2.14 6.89 -10.70
CA ALA A 16 -1.62 6.03 -9.65
C ALA A 16 -2.59 5.93 -8.46
N ALA A 17 -3.20 7.03 -8.04
CA ALA A 17 -4.19 7.04 -6.96
C ALA A 17 -5.44 6.20 -7.31
N VAL A 18 -5.95 6.33 -8.54
CA VAL A 18 -7.10 5.53 -9.01
C VAL A 18 -6.76 4.03 -9.05
N LEU A 19 -5.60 3.69 -9.60
CA LEU A 19 -5.11 2.30 -9.63
C LEU A 19 -4.89 1.74 -8.22
N TRP A 20 -4.41 2.56 -7.29
CA TRP A 20 -4.21 2.16 -5.90
C TRP A 20 -5.53 1.93 -5.18
N SER A 21 -6.50 2.85 -5.33
CA SER A 21 -7.82 2.73 -4.69
C SER A 21 -8.62 1.53 -5.18
N THR A 22 -8.44 1.13 -6.45
CA THR A 22 -9.11 -0.06 -7.01
C THR A 22 -8.46 -1.38 -6.60
N SER A 23 -7.20 -1.36 -6.13
CA SER A 23 -6.45 -2.56 -5.72
C SER A 23 -7.19 -3.43 -4.70
N GLY A 24 -7.81 -2.82 -3.68
CA GLY A 24 -8.52 -3.58 -2.64
C GLY A 24 -9.73 -4.34 -3.15
N LEU A 25 -10.52 -3.70 -4.02
CA LEU A 25 -11.68 -4.32 -4.67
C LEU A 25 -11.26 -5.51 -5.55
N LEU A 26 -10.16 -5.39 -6.29
CA LEU A 26 -9.64 -6.48 -7.12
C LEU A 26 -9.16 -7.66 -6.28
N ILE A 27 -8.41 -7.41 -5.19
CA ILE A 27 -7.95 -8.47 -4.28
C ILE A 27 -9.16 -9.20 -3.68
N LYS A 28 -10.18 -8.47 -3.22
CA LYS A 28 -11.41 -9.05 -2.70
C LYS A 28 -12.17 -9.85 -3.75
N SER A 29 -12.29 -9.33 -4.97
CA SER A 29 -12.96 -10.04 -6.07
C SER A 29 -12.26 -11.37 -6.40
N LEU A 30 -10.93 -11.39 -6.46
CA LEU A 30 -10.18 -12.62 -6.74
C LEU A 30 -10.26 -13.63 -5.60
N THR A 31 -10.18 -13.17 -4.35
CA THR A 31 -10.17 -14.07 -3.18
C THR A 31 -11.55 -14.58 -2.83
N GLN A 32 -12.58 -13.71 -2.82
CA GLN A 32 -13.94 -14.07 -2.40
C GLN A 32 -14.78 -14.66 -3.55
N LYS A 33 -14.66 -14.14 -4.79
CA LYS A 33 -15.50 -14.60 -5.91
C LYS A 33 -14.82 -15.71 -6.72
N ALA A 34 -13.53 -15.57 -7.01
CA ALA A 34 -12.79 -16.54 -7.82
C ALA A 34 -12.10 -17.66 -7.00
N GLY A 35 -12.14 -17.58 -5.67
CA GLY A 35 -11.59 -18.60 -4.78
C GLY A 35 -10.05 -18.65 -4.72
N TRP A 36 -9.37 -17.57 -5.09
CA TRP A 36 -7.90 -17.54 -5.08
C TRP A 36 -7.37 -17.40 -3.66
N SER A 37 -6.29 -18.10 -3.34
CA SER A 37 -5.53 -17.86 -2.11
C SER A 37 -4.83 -16.50 -2.16
N GLY A 38 -4.67 -15.85 -1.00
CA GLY A 38 -3.93 -14.58 -0.90
C GLY A 38 -2.49 -14.68 -1.43
N TRP A 39 -1.88 -15.86 -1.32
CA TRP A 39 -0.56 -16.16 -1.89
C TRP A 39 -0.55 -16.13 -3.42
N GLN A 40 -1.55 -16.74 -4.08
CA GLN A 40 -1.69 -16.69 -5.53
C GLN A 40 -1.88 -15.26 -6.03
N VAL A 41 -2.71 -14.47 -5.34
CA VAL A 41 -2.93 -13.06 -5.69
C VAL A 41 -1.64 -12.24 -5.53
N ALA A 42 -0.88 -12.43 -4.45
CA ALA A 42 0.39 -11.75 -4.23
C ALA A 42 1.44 -12.12 -5.30
N GLY A 43 1.54 -13.40 -5.64
CA GLY A 43 2.43 -13.90 -6.70
C GLY A 43 2.09 -13.32 -8.07
N MET A 44 0.80 -13.35 -8.46
CA MET A 44 0.36 -12.82 -9.75
C MET A 44 0.50 -11.30 -9.86
N ARG A 45 0.24 -10.55 -8.78
CA ARG A 45 0.53 -9.10 -8.75
C ARG A 45 2.01 -8.83 -9.01
N SER A 46 2.89 -9.61 -8.37
CA SER A 46 4.35 -9.43 -8.51
C SER A 46 4.82 -9.80 -9.91
N LEU A 47 4.25 -10.84 -10.51
CA LEU A 47 4.53 -11.23 -11.90
C LEU A 47 4.09 -10.14 -12.89
N ILE A 48 2.85 -9.64 -12.78
CA ILE A 48 2.34 -8.57 -13.64
C ILE A 48 3.17 -7.30 -13.47
N ALA A 49 3.53 -6.93 -12.24
CA ALA A 49 4.39 -5.78 -11.97
C ALA A 49 5.78 -5.95 -12.62
N GLY A 50 6.39 -7.13 -12.49
CA GLY A 50 7.65 -7.46 -13.13
C GLY A 50 7.59 -7.32 -14.65
N LEU A 51 6.59 -7.94 -15.29
CA LEU A 51 6.38 -7.84 -16.74
C LEU A 51 6.13 -6.39 -17.19
N THR A 52 5.36 -5.62 -16.43
CA THR A 52 5.10 -4.21 -16.70
C THR A 52 6.39 -3.39 -16.64
N LEU A 53 7.24 -3.62 -15.64
CA LEU A 53 8.54 -2.96 -15.52
C LEU A 53 9.49 -3.37 -16.64
N LEU A 54 9.47 -4.63 -17.10
CA LEU A 54 10.26 -5.08 -18.24
C LEU A 54 9.79 -4.41 -19.55
N ALA A 55 8.48 -4.34 -19.77
CA ALA A 55 7.89 -3.76 -20.98
C ALA A 55 8.10 -2.24 -21.07
N LEU A 56 7.94 -1.52 -19.95
CA LEU A 56 8.00 -0.05 -19.93
C LEU A 56 9.38 0.50 -19.58
N GLY A 57 10.12 -0.18 -18.70
CA GLY A 57 11.33 0.34 -18.07
C GLY A 57 12.60 0.22 -18.90
N ARG A 58 12.59 -0.58 -19.98
CA ARG A 58 13.76 -0.90 -20.83
C ARG A 58 15.03 -1.12 -19.98
N PRO A 59 15.03 -2.13 -19.10
CA PRO A 59 16.11 -2.31 -18.14
C PRO A 59 17.44 -2.54 -18.84
N LYS A 60 18.51 -1.93 -18.31
CA LYS A 60 19.88 -2.11 -18.82
C LYS A 60 20.43 -3.54 -18.58
N SER A 61 19.87 -4.26 -17.62
CA SER A 61 20.22 -5.63 -17.26
C SER A 61 18.98 -6.36 -16.75
N LEU A 62 18.80 -7.61 -17.14
CA LEU A 62 17.76 -8.49 -16.59
C LEU A 62 18.16 -9.08 -15.23
N LEU A 63 19.46 -9.12 -14.93
CA LEU A 63 19.96 -9.59 -13.65
C LEU A 63 19.92 -8.45 -12.62
N PRO A 64 19.25 -8.64 -11.46
CA PRO A 64 19.21 -7.67 -10.39
C PRO A 64 20.59 -7.53 -9.71
N SER A 65 20.99 -6.29 -9.46
CA SER A 65 22.15 -5.97 -8.64
C SER A 65 21.95 -6.38 -7.17
N ARG A 66 23.05 -6.50 -6.42
CA ARG A 66 23.02 -6.76 -4.97
C ARG A 66 22.11 -5.78 -4.21
N ARG A 67 22.12 -4.50 -4.59
CA ARG A 67 21.26 -3.48 -3.99
C ARG A 67 19.78 -3.72 -4.26
N GLN A 68 19.44 -4.09 -5.50
CA GLN A 68 18.06 -4.43 -5.86
C GLN A 68 17.56 -5.66 -5.10
N TRP A 69 18.42 -6.66 -4.89
CA TRP A 69 18.09 -7.81 -4.06
C TRP A 69 17.79 -7.43 -2.62
N VAL A 70 18.62 -6.58 -2.00
CA VAL A 70 18.37 -6.11 -0.63
C VAL A 70 17.03 -5.37 -0.54
N ILE A 71 16.74 -4.47 -1.49
CA ILE A 71 15.46 -3.74 -1.53
C ILE A 71 14.29 -4.72 -1.70
N ALA A 72 14.41 -5.70 -2.61
CA ALA A 72 13.38 -6.71 -2.80
C ALA A 72 13.14 -7.54 -1.53
N MET A 73 14.21 -7.96 -0.85
CA MET A 73 14.13 -8.76 0.39
C MET A 73 13.45 -8.00 1.54
N VAL A 74 13.62 -6.68 1.60
CA VAL A 74 12.96 -5.83 2.60
C VAL A 74 11.51 -5.51 2.22
N THR A 75 11.21 -5.33 0.93
CA THR A 75 9.89 -4.86 0.47
C THR A 75 8.88 -5.97 0.19
N TRP A 76 9.32 -7.17 -0.20
CA TRP A 76 8.40 -8.27 -0.50
C TRP A 76 7.51 -8.70 0.68
N PRO A 77 7.97 -8.74 1.95
CA PRO A 77 7.13 -9.14 3.06
C PRO A 77 6.03 -8.10 3.33
N LEU A 78 6.34 -6.81 3.14
CA LEU A 78 5.37 -5.71 3.24
C LEU A 78 4.25 -5.87 2.20
N LEU A 79 4.61 -6.15 0.95
CA LEU A 79 3.63 -6.36 -0.13
C LEU A 79 2.79 -7.62 0.09
N LEU A 80 3.43 -8.71 0.54
CA LEU A 80 2.73 -9.95 0.84
C LEU A 80 1.75 -9.77 2.01
N THR A 81 2.21 -9.22 3.13
CA THR A 81 1.37 -9.00 4.32
C THR A 81 0.22 -8.05 4.03
N TYR A 82 0.40 -7.05 3.15
CA TYR A 82 -0.69 -6.22 2.65
C TYR A 82 -1.77 -7.05 1.93
N VAL A 83 -1.38 -7.95 1.02
CA VAL A 83 -2.34 -8.81 0.30
C VAL A 83 -3.01 -9.79 1.26
N LEU A 84 -2.27 -10.38 2.19
CA LEU A 84 -2.84 -11.28 3.20
C LEU A 84 -3.83 -10.54 4.12
N ALA A 85 -3.51 -9.32 4.57
CA ALA A 85 -4.42 -8.49 5.35
C ALA A 85 -5.70 -8.15 4.57
N GLN A 86 -5.59 -7.78 3.29
CA GLN A 86 -6.75 -7.58 2.41
C GLN A 86 -7.56 -8.86 2.17
N THR A 87 -6.91 -10.02 2.20
CA THR A 87 -7.58 -11.31 2.00
C THR A 87 -8.39 -11.68 3.24
N TYR A 88 -7.74 -11.68 4.41
CA TYR A 88 -8.33 -12.18 5.66
C TYR A 88 -9.15 -11.14 6.44
N THR A 89 -9.04 -9.85 6.10
CA THR A 89 -9.75 -8.77 6.80
C THR A 89 -10.42 -7.81 5.81
N THR A 90 -11.18 -6.84 6.30
CA THR A 90 -11.80 -5.83 5.43
C THR A 90 -10.77 -4.85 4.87
N THR A 91 -11.05 -4.26 3.71
CA THR A 91 -10.15 -3.27 3.10
C THR A 91 -9.85 -2.07 4.00
N ALA A 92 -10.81 -1.61 4.80
CA ALA A 92 -10.51 -0.53 5.74
C ALA A 92 -9.59 -0.98 6.88
N ASN A 93 -9.68 -2.23 7.36
CA ASN A 93 -8.76 -2.74 8.38
C ASN A 93 -7.34 -2.85 7.83
N ALA A 94 -7.19 -3.32 6.58
CA ALA A 94 -5.89 -3.37 5.91
C ALA A 94 -5.28 -1.97 5.69
N ILE A 95 -6.09 -0.96 5.35
CA ILE A 95 -5.63 0.44 5.21
C ILE A 95 -5.30 1.04 6.57
N PHE A 96 -6.12 0.79 7.59
CA PHE A 96 -5.85 1.21 8.97
C PHE A 96 -4.48 0.70 9.44
N LEU A 97 -4.22 -0.61 9.27
CA LEU A 97 -2.94 -1.21 9.62
C LEU A 97 -1.77 -0.56 8.84
N GLN A 98 -1.94 -0.27 7.55
CA GLN A 98 -0.91 0.43 6.79
C GLN A 98 -0.67 1.86 7.28
N TYR A 99 -1.72 2.59 7.67
CA TYR A 99 -1.54 3.96 8.17
C TYR A 99 -0.83 4.03 9.53
N THR A 100 -0.79 2.94 10.29
CA THR A 100 0.10 2.86 11.47
C THR A 100 1.58 3.03 11.10
N SER A 101 1.97 2.65 9.86
CA SER A 101 3.36 2.80 9.41
C SER A 101 3.84 4.25 9.44
N LEU A 102 2.95 5.23 9.24
CA LEU A 102 3.29 6.65 9.31
C LEU A 102 3.74 7.05 10.72
N LEU A 103 3.10 6.50 11.75
CA LEU A 103 3.50 6.71 13.14
C LEU A 103 4.87 6.09 13.41
N TRP A 104 5.11 4.88 12.91
CA TRP A 104 6.40 4.21 13.05
C TRP A 104 7.50 4.93 12.30
N ILE A 105 7.25 5.42 11.09
CA ILE A 105 8.21 6.23 10.32
C ILE A 105 8.54 7.51 11.08
N PHE A 106 7.53 8.22 11.59
CA PHE A 106 7.74 9.43 12.38
C PHE A 106 8.58 9.16 13.63
N ALA A 107 8.27 8.09 14.37
CA ALA A 107 8.99 7.72 15.59
C ALA A 107 10.44 7.25 15.32
N LEU A 108 10.67 6.54 14.21
CA LEU A 108 11.96 5.94 13.86
C LEU A 108 12.83 6.85 12.98
N SER A 109 12.26 7.89 12.37
CA SER A 109 12.98 8.84 11.49
C SER A 109 14.22 9.47 12.15
N PRO A 110 14.18 9.95 13.41
CA PRO A 110 15.38 10.51 14.05
C PRO A 110 16.54 9.53 14.17
N VAL A 111 16.24 8.22 14.31
CA VAL A 111 17.24 7.17 14.51
C VAL A 111 17.82 6.71 13.18
N PHE A 112 16.96 6.41 12.19
CA PHE A 112 17.38 5.81 10.92
C PHE A 112 17.73 6.83 9.84
N LEU A 113 16.95 7.91 9.74
CA LEU A 113 17.12 8.96 8.73
C LEU A 113 17.95 10.14 9.27
N ARG A 114 18.09 10.25 10.60
CA ARG A 114 18.70 11.41 11.28
C ARG A 114 17.97 12.73 10.99
N GLU A 115 16.73 12.63 10.55
CA GLU A 115 15.84 13.76 10.29
C GLU A 115 14.92 13.95 11.48
N ARG A 116 14.96 15.17 12.06
CA ARG A 116 14.05 15.54 13.14
C ARG A 116 12.70 15.91 12.54
N PRO A 117 11.58 15.41 13.09
CA PRO A 117 10.27 15.76 12.59
C PRO A 117 10.06 17.27 12.60
N THR A 118 9.47 17.77 11.52
CA THR A 118 9.16 19.19 11.37
C THR A 118 7.95 19.57 12.23
N ARG A 119 7.70 20.87 12.41
CA ARG A 119 6.52 21.33 13.16
C ARG A 119 5.22 20.95 12.44
N GLU A 120 5.28 20.92 11.12
CA GLU A 120 4.21 20.48 10.23
C GLU A 120 3.90 19.00 10.45
N ASP A 121 4.93 18.14 10.57
CA ASP A 121 4.74 16.71 10.86
C ASP A 121 4.10 16.50 12.24
N LEU A 122 4.51 17.28 13.24
CA LEU A 122 3.93 17.26 14.59
C LEU A 122 2.44 17.64 14.60
N LEU A 123 1.98 18.50 13.68
CA LEU A 123 0.57 18.85 13.51
C LEU A 123 -0.19 17.82 12.66
N ALA A 124 0.49 17.15 11.73
CA ALA A 124 -0.10 16.12 10.88
C ALA A 124 -0.40 14.83 11.65
N VAL A 125 0.42 14.47 12.65
CA VAL A 125 0.25 13.25 13.47
C VAL A 125 -1.11 13.22 14.20
N PRO A 126 -1.54 14.27 14.93
CA PRO A 126 -2.88 14.32 15.53
C PRO A 126 -4.00 14.17 14.51
N ALA A 127 -3.91 14.85 13.36
CA ALA A 127 -4.92 14.75 12.30
C ALA A 127 -5.01 13.32 11.74
N LEU A 128 -3.86 12.65 11.55
CA LEU A 128 -3.80 11.25 11.16
C LEU A 128 -4.46 10.34 12.21
N LEU A 129 -4.10 10.52 13.49
CA LEU A 129 -4.66 9.75 14.59
C LEU A 129 -6.18 9.95 14.71
N CYS A 130 -6.67 11.17 14.52
CA CYS A 130 -8.11 11.47 14.45
C CYS A 130 -8.78 10.72 13.28
N GLY A 131 -8.22 10.80 12.07
CA GLY A 131 -8.76 10.07 10.91
C GLY A 131 -8.79 8.55 11.12
N MET A 132 -7.72 7.99 11.68
CA MET A 132 -7.66 6.57 12.06
C MET A 132 -8.70 6.22 13.13
N GLY A 133 -8.89 7.08 14.14
CA GLY A 133 -9.92 6.93 15.17
C GLY A 133 -11.34 7.00 14.61
N LEU A 134 -11.61 7.85 13.62
CA LEU A 134 -12.91 7.91 12.92
C LEU A 134 -13.21 6.63 12.14
N ILE A 135 -12.20 6.07 11.45
CA ILE A 135 -12.35 4.79 10.74
C ILE A 135 -12.61 3.64 11.72
N LEU A 136 -11.94 3.64 12.87
CA LEU A 136 -12.13 2.61 13.89
C LEU A 136 -13.48 2.75 14.61
N SER A 137 -13.87 3.97 14.99
CA SER A 137 -15.16 4.23 15.65
C SER A 137 -16.35 3.96 14.73
N SER A 138 -16.28 4.32 13.45
CA SER A 138 -17.31 3.95 12.49
C SER A 138 -17.46 2.42 12.34
N ARG A 139 -16.36 1.67 12.39
CA ARG A 139 -16.38 0.19 12.45
C ARG A 139 -17.05 -0.34 13.72
N LEU A 140 -16.72 0.23 14.88
CA LEU A 140 -17.30 -0.17 16.16
C LEU A 140 -18.79 0.18 16.26
N ALA A 141 -19.19 1.36 15.76
CA ALA A 141 -20.58 1.80 15.71
C ALA A 141 -21.44 1.00 14.73
N LEU A 142 -20.84 0.46 13.66
CA LEU A 142 -21.51 -0.40 12.67
C LEU A 142 -21.49 -1.89 13.05
N GLY A 143 -20.92 -2.26 14.20
CA GLY A 143 -20.66 -3.64 14.58
C GLY A 143 -21.80 -4.35 15.30
N TYR A 144 -22.72 -4.99 14.55
CA TYR A 144 -23.18 -6.37 14.81
C TYR A 144 -24.09 -6.99 13.72
N SER A 145 -24.71 -6.24 12.80
CA SER A 145 -25.90 -6.81 12.13
C SER A 145 -25.79 -7.29 10.68
N ARG A 146 -25.22 -6.57 9.69
CA ARG A 146 -25.53 -6.94 8.27
C ARG A 146 -24.52 -6.65 7.15
N PHE A 147 -23.34 -6.08 7.42
CA PHE A 147 -22.42 -5.66 6.34
C PHE A 147 -21.07 -6.38 6.30
N GLY A 148 -20.79 -7.29 7.23
CA GLY A 148 -19.52 -8.03 7.30
C GLY A 148 -19.38 -9.15 6.26
N ASP A 149 -20.50 -9.72 5.79
CA ASP A 149 -20.50 -10.97 5.01
C ASP A 149 -20.62 -10.78 3.48
N LEU A 150 -20.67 -9.54 2.98
CA LEU A 150 -20.93 -9.28 1.55
C LEU A 150 -19.93 -8.35 0.84
N MET A 151 -18.75 -8.09 1.43
CA MET A 151 -17.66 -7.35 0.76
C MET A 151 -16.25 -7.93 0.98
#